data_AF-A0A2S4YA23-F1
#
_entry.id   AF-A0A2S4YA23-F1
#
_cell.length_a   1.000
_cell.length_b   1.000
_cell.length_c   1.000
_cell.angle_alpha   90.00
_cell.angle_beta   90.00
_cell.angle_gamma   90.00
#
_symmetry.space_group_name_H-M   'P 1'
#
loop_
_entity.id
_entity.type
_entity.pdbx_description
1 polymer ?
#
loop_
_entity_poly.entity_id
_entity_poly.type
_entity_poly.pdbx_seq_one_letter_code
_entity_poly.pdbx_strand_id
1 'polypeptide(L)'
;KVHAVLDKMAAFAERVRSGEWTGHTGKRIRNVVNIGIGGSDLGPAMAYEALRAYTARELTFRFVSNVDGADLHEALHGLDPAETLFIVASKTFTTIETITNATSARAWLLEGLGGEDKAVAKHFVALSTNAEKVTGFGIDVDNMFEFWDWVGGRYSYDSAIGLSLMIAIGPDRFREMLDGFHTVDEHFRTAPAEANAPLLLGLLGIWYGDFFDAQSHAVLPYSHYLSKFTAYLQQLDMESNGKSVQRDGRPVEWQTGPVVWGTPGTNGQHAYYQLIHQGTKLIPADFIGFARPVAELSDRLKAQHDLLMANFFAQTQALAFGKTADEVRAEGVPEEQVTARTFQGNHPTTTILAPELTPSVLGQLVALYEHKVFVQGAIWNIDSFDQWGVELGKVLAKRVEPALTEGADVPGLDPSTAALVAAYRDLKEVK
;
A
#
# COMPACT_ATOMS: atom_id res chain seq x y z
N LYS A 1 -7.77 23.07 -11.53
CA LYS A 1 -7.85 22.67 -10.10
C LYS A 1 -6.76 21.64 -9.77
N VAL A 2 -6.74 20.46 -10.41
CA VAL A 2 -5.66 19.45 -10.28
C VAL A 2 -4.25 20.04 -10.39
N HIS A 3 -3.92 20.67 -11.53
CA HIS A 3 -2.59 21.26 -11.72
C HIS A 3 -2.24 22.36 -10.70
N ALA A 4 -3.21 23.13 -10.22
CA ALA A 4 -2.95 24.16 -9.22
C ALA A 4 -2.49 23.57 -7.88
N VAL A 5 -3.07 22.43 -7.48
CA VAL A 5 -2.61 21.68 -6.30
C VAL A 5 -1.23 21.08 -6.55
N LEU A 6 -1.00 20.47 -7.72
CA LEU A 6 0.32 19.92 -8.08
C LEU A 6 1.41 20.99 -8.07
N ASP A 7 1.14 22.19 -8.58
CA ASP A 7 2.09 23.30 -8.58
C ASP A 7 2.35 23.82 -7.16
N LYS A 8 1.30 23.88 -6.32
CA LYS A 8 1.43 24.22 -4.89
C LYS A 8 2.28 23.18 -4.15
N MET A 9 2.04 21.89 -4.40
CA MET A 9 2.82 20.78 -3.84
C MET A 9 4.28 20.87 -4.30
N ALA A 10 4.52 21.12 -5.58
CA ALA A 10 5.85 21.23 -6.15
C ALA A 10 6.65 22.37 -5.51
N ALA A 11 6.04 23.56 -5.42
CA ALA A 11 6.66 24.72 -4.78
C ALA A 11 6.96 24.45 -3.29
N PHE A 12 6.04 23.81 -2.55
CA PHE A 12 6.28 23.43 -1.16
C PHE A 12 7.41 22.39 -1.04
N ALA A 13 7.40 21.36 -1.87
CA ALA A 13 8.40 20.30 -1.88
C ALA A 13 9.80 20.86 -2.17
N GLU A 14 9.95 21.79 -3.11
CA GLU A 14 11.23 22.45 -3.37
C GLU A 14 11.73 23.27 -2.18
N ARG A 15 10.84 23.99 -1.49
CA ARG A 15 11.21 24.77 -0.29
C ARG A 15 11.68 23.86 0.85
N VAL A 16 11.02 22.73 1.09
CA VAL A 16 11.47 21.73 2.08
C VAL A 16 12.81 21.12 1.67
N ARG A 17 12.93 20.69 0.41
CA ARG A 17 14.15 20.03 -0.10
C ARG A 17 15.36 20.96 -0.11
N SER A 18 15.20 22.21 -0.53
CA SER A 18 16.28 23.22 -0.53
C SER A 18 16.67 23.66 0.89
N GLY A 19 15.76 23.54 1.85
CA GLY A 19 15.92 24.04 3.21
C GLY A 19 15.46 25.49 3.40
N GLU A 20 14.84 26.10 2.40
CA GLU A 20 14.15 27.39 2.55
C GLU A 20 12.98 27.28 3.54
N TRP A 21 12.28 26.15 3.55
CA TRP A 21 11.32 25.85 4.61
C TRP A 21 12.06 25.38 5.87
N THR A 22 12.03 26.22 6.89
CA THR A 22 12.61 25.93 8.21
C THR A 22 11.53 25.65 9.25
N GLY A 23 11.89 24.88 10.27
CA GLY A 23 11.10 24.74 11.49
C GLY A 23 11.00 26.06 12.27
N HIS A 24 10.26 26.02 13.38
CA HIS A 24 10.00 27.16 14.26
C HIS A 24 11.29 27.83 14.77
N THR A 25 12.34 27.05 15.02
CA THR A 25 13.64 27.54 15.50
C THR A 25 14.56 28.04 14.39
N GLY A 26 14.10 28.04 13.13
CA GLY A 26 14.92 28.38 11.96
C GLY A 26 15.83 27.25 11.47
N LYS A 27 15.81 26.07 12.10
CA LYS A 27 16.53 24.89 11.59
C LYS A 27 15.89 24.34 10.31
N ARG A 28 16.72 23.80 9.42
CA ARG A 28 16.28 23.11 8.21
C ARG A 28 15.53 21.82 8.58
N ILE A 29 14.42 21.55 7.89
CA ILE A 29 13.72 20.26 8.02
C ILE A 29 14.62 19.12 7.50
N ARG A 30 14.76 18.09 8.31
CA ARG A 30 15.48 16.84 8.01
C ARG A 30 14.59 15.62 8.03
N ASN A 31 13.49 15.68 8.76
CA ASN A 31 12.61 14.53 8.99
C ASN A 31 11.20 14.88 8.50
N VAL A 32 10.58 13.96 7.77
CA VAL A 32 9.20 14.07 7.30
C VAL A 32 8.44 12.85 7.78
N VAL A 33 7.38 13.07 8.56
CA VAL A 33 6.52 12.02 9.11
C VAL A 33 5.13 12.15 8.49
N ASN A 34 4.75 11.16 7.67
CA ASN A 34 3.39 11.05 7.14
C ASN A 34 2.51 10.35 8.16
N ILE A 35 1.37 10.95 8.49
CA ILE A 35 0.38 10.39 9.42
C ILE A 35 -0.92 10.18 8.65
N GLY A 36 -1.30 8.93 8.40
CA GLY A 36 -2.49 8.55 7.63
C GLY A 36 -2.73 7.05 7.75
N ILE A 37 -3.94 6.56 7.43
CA ILE A 37 -4.24 5.13 7.47
C ILE A 37 -4.88 4.65 6.17
N GLY A 38 -4.70 3.38 5.83
CA GLY A 38 -5.22 2.79 4.60
C GLY A 38 -4.66 3.51 3.38
N GLY A 39 -5.53 4.05 2.53
CA GLY A 39 -5.12 4.69 1.27
C GLY A 39 -4.30 5.97 1.46
N SER A 40 -4.38 6.60 2.64
CA SER A 40 -3.56 7.76 3.01
C SER A 40 -2.15 7.41 3.49
N ASP A 41 -1.81 6.11 3.52
CA ASP A 41 -0.50 5.60 3.97
C ASP A 41 0.08 4.53 3.05
N LEU A 42 -0.69 3.49 2.71
CA LEU A 42 -0.21 2.34 1.94
C LEU A 42 0.39 2.76 0.60
N GLY A 43 -0.28 3.65 -0.14
CA GLY A 43 0.23 4.19 -1.41
C GLY A 43 1.53 4.99 -1.23
N PRO A 44 1.55 6.08 -0.42
CA PRO A 44 2.75 6.85 -0.15
C PRO A 44 3.94 6.03 0.39
N ALA A 45 3.70 5.14 1.36
CA ALA A 45 4.72 4.30 1.97
C ALA A 45 5.28 3.27 0.97
N MET A 46 4.42 2.69 0.13
CA MET A 46 4.82 1.80 -0.95
C MET A 46 5.67 2.52 -1.98
N ALA A 47 5.19 3.67 -2.48
CA ALA A 47 5.87 4.39 -3.54
C ALA A 47 7.24 4.95 -3.08
N TYR A 48 7.34 5.37 -1.81
CA TYR A 48 8.61 5.76 -1.21
C TYR A 48 9.61 4.60 -1.19
N GLU A 49 9.19 3.40 -0.78
CA GLU A 49 10.08 2.23 -0.76
C GLU A 49 10.44 1.79 -2.19
N ALA A 50 9.48 1.80 -3.12
CA ALA A 50 9.69 1.44 -4.52
C ALA A 50 10.69 2.39 -5.23
N LEU A 51 10.62 3.68 -4.92
CA LEU A 51 11.45 4.72 -5.55
C LEU A 51 12.59 5.19 -4.65
N ARG A 52 12.99 4.37 -3.67
CA ARG A 52 13.99 4.74 -2.67
C ARG A 52 15.32 5.17 -3.28
N ALA A 53 15.71 4.62 -4.43
CA ALA A 53 16.91 5.02 -5.18
C ALA A 53 16.88 6.46 -5.73
N TYR A 54 15.69 7.06 -5.84
CA TYR A 54 15.47 8.43 -6.34
C TYR A 54 15.27 9.45 -5.22
N THR A 55 15.28 9.02 -3.96
CA THR A 55 14.98 9.91 -2.84
C THR A 55 16.16 10.79 -2.47
N ALA A 56 15.87 11.98 -1.95
CA ALA A 56 16.85 12.83 -1.29
C ALA A 56 17.36 12.14 0.00
N ARG A 57 18.52 11.48 -0.09
CA ARG A 57 19.10 10.63 0.97
C ARG A 57 19.46 11.39 2.25
N GLU A 58 19.54 12.72 2.17
CA GLU A 58 19.77 13.62 3.30
C GLU A 58 18.51 13.93 4.13
N LEU A 59 17.34 13.46 3.67
CA LEU A 59 16.06 13.56 4.37
C LEU A 59 15.62 12.17 4.87
N THR A 60 15.04 12.14 6.06
CA THR A 60 14.46 10.95 6.67
C THR A 60 12.95 10.97 6.50
N PHE A 61 12.37 9.90 5.95
CA PHE A 61 10.92 9.73 5.83
C PHE A 61 10.43 8.58 6.71
N ARG A 62 9.34 8.83 7.45
CA ARG A 62 8.65 7.84 8.27
C ARG A 62 7.14 7.92 8.04
N PHE A 63 6.46 6.81 8.24
CA PHE A 63 5.05 6.62 7.92
C PHE A 63 4.38 6.02 9.14
N VAL A 64 3.36 6.71 9.67
CA VAL A 64 2.61 6.33 10.86
C VAL A 64 1.17 6.12 10.45
N SER A 65 0.65 4.92 10.73
CA SER A 65 -0.71 4.56 10.35
C SER A 65 -1.51 3.91 11.47
N ASN A 66 -0.91 3.03 12.25
CA ASN A 66 -1.63 2.31 13.30
C ASN A 66 -1.93 3.22 14.49
N VAL A 67 -3.08 3.03 15.15
CA VAL A 67 -3.41 3.72 16.41
C VAL A 67 -2.70 3.11 17.62
N ASP A 68 -2.07 1.93 17.44
CA ASP A 68 -1.10 1.40 18.39
C ASP A 68 0.02 2.44 18.61
N GLY A 69 0.14 2.94 19.84
CA GLY A 69 1.10 3.97 20.19
C GLY A 69 2.57 3.60 19.92
N ALA A 70 2.87 2.31 19.77
CA ALA A 70 4.19 1.85 19.36
C ALA A 70 4.59 2.38 17.97
N ASP A 71 3.64 2.50 17.03
CA ASP A 71 3.93 2.96 15.66
C ASP A 71 4.43 4.41 15.66
N LEU A 72 3.70 5.31 16.33
CA LEU A 72 4.13 6.69 16.50
C LEU A 72 5.41 6.79 17.36
N HIS A 73 5.53 6.00 18.42
CA HIS A 73 6.72 6.01 19.28
C HIS A 73 8.00 5.70 18.48
N GLU A 74 8.02 4.60 17.74
CA GLU A 74 9.15 4.20 16.90
C GLU A 74 9.38 5.21 15.79
N ALA A 75 8.31 5.75 15.19
CA ALA A 75 8.43 6.76 14.16
C ALA A 75 8.98 8.10 14.66
N LEU A 76 8.87 8.42 15.96
CA LEU A 76 9.46 9.64 16.53
C LEU A 76 10.82 9.39 17.20
N HIS A 77 11.19 8.14 17.45
CA HIS A 77 12.42 7.79 18.13
C HIS A 77 13.66 8.35 17.41
N GLY A 78 14.45 9.14 18.14
CA GLY A 78 15.70 9.75 17.65
C GLY A 78 15.52 10.97 16.74
N LEU A 79 14.30 11.47 16.52
CA LEU A 79 14.07 12.68 15.74
C LEU A 79 14.23 13.94 16.59
N ASP A 80 14.76 15.02 16.01
CA ASP A 80 14.75 16.37 16.59
C ASP A 80 13.42 17.07 16.23
N PRO A 81 12.59 17.45 17.22
CA PRO A 81 11.37 18.24 17.00
C PRO A 81 11.60 19.50 16.14
N ALA A 82 12.74 20.17 16.32
CA ALA A 82 13.08 21.39 15.58
C ALA A 82 13.36 21.17 14.08
N GLU A 83 13.57 19.92 13.66
CA GLU A 83 13.90 19.55 12.28
C GLU A 83 12.84 18.62 11.65
N THR A 84 11.68 18.45 12.30
CA THR A 84 10.67 17.46 11.90
C THR A 84 9.40 18.10 11.36
N LEU A 85 9.00 17.72 10.14
CA LEU A 85 7.76 18.11 9.49
C LEU A 85 6.76 16.95 9.54
N PHE A 86 5.52 17.24 9.92
CA PHE A 86 4.39 16.32 9.93
C PHE A 86 3.43 16.61 8.79
N ILE A 87 3.01 15.56 8.09
CA ILE A 87 2.01 15.60 7.03
C ILE A 87 0.81 14.80 7.50
N VAL A 88 -0.30 15.48 7.81
CA VAL A 88 -1.53 14.84 8.29
C VAL A 88 -2.43 14.54 7.09
N ALA A 89 -2.52 13.28 6.70
CA ALA A 89 -3.23 12.80 5.54
C ALA A 89 -4.58 12.18 5.93
N SER A 90 -5.66 12.95 5.78
CA SER A 90 -7.03 12.47 6.06
C SER A 90 -8.06 13.27 5.26
N LYS A 91 -8.81 12.57 4.40
CA LYS A 91 -9.89 13.17 3.59
C LYS A 91 -10.88 13.96 4.44
N THR A 92 -11.44 13.31 5.46
CA THR A 92 -12.45 13.91 6.34
C THR A 92 -11.87 14.73 7.47
N PHE A 93 -10.59 14.51 7.80
CA PHE A 93 -9.92 15.01 9.00
C PHE A 93 -10.63 14.58 10.30
N THR A 94 -11.22 13.37 10.29
CA THR A 94 -11.96 12.79 11.43
C THR A 94 -11.62 11.35 11.73
N THR A 95 -10.74 10.74 10.93
CA THR A 95 -10.33 9.35 11.13
C THR A 95 -9.66 9.24 12.49
N ILE A 96 -10.19 8.37 13.36
CA ILE A 96 -9.80 8.32 14.78
C ILE A 96 -8.31 8.05 14.90
N GLU A 97 -7.81 7.04 14.19
CA GLU A 97 -6.42 6.63 14.19
C GLU A 97 -5.50 7.79 13.77
N THR A 98 -5.82 8.45 12.67
CA THR A 98 -5.02 9.58 12.14
C THR A 98 -5.04 10.80 13.07
N ILE A 99 -6.20 11.17 13.61
CA ILE A 99 -6.33 12.37 14.46
C ILE A 99 -5.72 12.13 15.85
N THR A 100 -5.85 10.93 16.41
CA THR A 100 -5.16 10.53 17.63
C THR A 100 -3.65 10.63 17.45
N ASN A 101 -3.10 10.05 16.38
CA ASN A 101 -1.67 10.14 16.08
C ASN A 101 -1.20 11.57 15.82
N ALA A 102 -1.96 12.37 15.06
CA ALA A 102 -1.63 13.76 14.80
C ALA A 102 -1.61 14.59 16.09
N THR A 103 -2.58 14.37 16.98
CA THR A 103 -2.66 15.05 18.28
C THR A 103 -1.48 14.69 19.17
N SER A 104 -1.11 13.40 19.24
CA SER A 104 0.07 12.94 20.00
C SER A 104 1.38 13.47 19.40
N ALA A 105 1.51 13.50 18.06
CA ALA A 105 2.65 14.11 17.39
C ALA A 105 2.76 15.62 17.66
N ARG A 106 1.62 16.32 17.71
CA ARG A 106 1.55 17.74 18.07
C ARG A 106 2.01 17.97 19.51
N ALA A 107 1.56 17.14 20.45
CA ALA A 107 2.01 17.19 21.84
C ALA A 107 3.52 16.98 21.95
N TRP A 108 4.04 15.92 21.32
CA TRP A 108 5.48 15.63 21.27
C TRP A 108 6.30 16.79 20.69
N LEU A 109 5.85 17.41 19.61
CA LEU A 109 6.51 18.56 19.00
C LEU A 109 6.57 19.74 19.99
N LEU A 110 5.44 20.09 20.59
CA LEU A 110 5.34 21.24 21.49
C LEU A 110 6.16 21.03 22.76
N GLU A 111 6.11 19.83 23.35
CA GLU A 111 6.97 19.47 24.50
C GLU A 111 8.46 19.62 24.15
N GLY A 112 8.85 19.17 22.95
CA GLY A 112 10.22 19.29 22.45
C GLY A 112 10.67 20.72 22.13
N LEU A 113 9.74 21.65 21.90
CA LEU A 113 10.01 23.04 21.52
C LEU A 113 9.65 24.06 22.62
N GLY A 114 9.35 23.61 23.84
CA GLY A 114 9.06 24.50 24.97
C GLY A 114 7.64 25.08 25.02
N GLY A 115 6.68 24.49 24.29
CA GLY A 115 5.24 24.73 24.45
C GLY A 115 4.62 25.86 23.62
N GLU A 116 5.33 26.39 22.62
CA GLU A 116 4.79 27.48 21.78
C GLU A 116 3.85 26.98 20.68
N ASP A 117 2.54 27.22 20.81
CA ASP A 117 1.52 26.80 19.82
C ASP A 117 1.80 27.31 18.38
N LYS A 118 2.50 28.45 18.23
CA LYS A 118 2.89 29.00 16.92
C LYS A 118 3.80 28.06 16.11
N ALA A 119 4.47 27.11 16.77
CA ALA A 119 5.30 26.13 16.10
C ALA A 119 4.51 25.22 15.14
N VAL A 120 3.22 24.96 15.43
CA VAL A 120 2.38 24.04 14.63
C VAL A 120 2.33 24.47 13.16
N ALA A 121 2.16 25.76 12.88
CA ALA A 121 2.07 26.29 11.50
C ALA A 121 3.34 26.09 10.66
N LYS A 122 4.50 25.81 11.29
CA LYS A 122 5.78 25.54 10.60
C LYS A 122 6.12 24.06 10.48
N HIS A 123 5.52 23.24 11.33
CA HIS A 123 5.83 21.82 11.47
C HIS A 123 4.69 20.89 11.08
N PHE A 124 3.51 21.40 10.75
CA PHE A 124 2.38 20.61 10.29
C PHE A 124 1.79 21.16 8.97
N VAL A 125 1.52 20.24 8.06
CA VAL A 125 0.71 20.46 6.86
C VAL A 125 -0.40 19.42 6.77
N ALA A 126 -1.47 19.72 6.04
CA ALA A 126 -2.64 18.84 5.93
C ALA A 126 -2.95 18.47 4.49
N LEU A 127 -3.31 17.21 4.26
CA LEU A 127 -3.85 16.71 3.00
C LEU A 127 -5.32 16.37 3.28
N SER A 128 -6.24 17.27 2.94
CA SER A 128 -7.64 17.17 3.36
C SER A 128 -8.57 18.03 2.51
N THR A 129 -9.87 17.77 2.64
CA THR A 129 -10.94 18.61 2.08
C THR A 129 -11.65 19.43 3.16
N ASN A 130 -11.24 19.33 4.43
CA ASN A 130 -11.95 19.90 5.58
C ASN A 130 -11.19 21.08 6.21
N ALA A 131 -11.29 22.26 5.59
CA ALA A 131 -10.58 23.45 6.04
C ALA A 131 -10.90 23.87 7.49
N GLU A 132 -12.14 23.67 7.94
CA GLU A 132 -12.58 24.01 9.31
C GLU A 132 -11.81 23.19 10.35
N LYS A 133 -11.72 21.87 10.17
CA LYS A 133 -11.02 20.99 11.12
C LYS A 133 -9.50 21.15 11.05
N VAL A 134 -8.96 21.40 9.86
CA VAL A 134 -7.53 21.71 9.67
C VAL A 134 -7.15 22.99 10.41
N THR A 135 -7.96 24.05 10.28
CA THR A 135 -7.77 25.31 11.00
C THR A 135 -7.92 25.11 12.51
N GLY A 136 -8.93 24.35 12.94
CA GLY A 136 -9.15 24.02 14.35
C GLY A 136 -8.00 23.24 15.00
N PHE A 137 -7.25 22.46 14.22
CA PHE A 137 -6.03 21.78 14.67
C PHE A 137 -4.82 22.72 14.81
N GLY A 138 -4.88 23.93 14.22
CA GLY A 138 -3.82 24.93 14.23
C GLY A 138 -2.91 24.89 13.01
N ILE A 139 -3.28 24.16 11.96
CA ILE A 139 -2.57 24.18 10.67
C ILE A 139 -3.03 25.39 9.87
N ASP A 140 -2.06 26.10 9.28
CA ASP A 140 -2.34 27.18 8.35
C ASP A 140 -3.07 26.64 7.11
N VAL A 141 -4.16 27.28 6.69
CA VAL A 141 -4.92 26.87 5.49
C VAL A 141 -4.05 26.96 4.23
N ASP A 142 -3.06 27.86 4.21
CA ASP A 142 -2.07 27.92 3.12
C ASP A 142 -1.19 26.66 3.07
N ASN A 143 -1.10 25.91 4.17
CA ASN A 143 -0.43 24.61 4.27
C ASN A 143 -1.40 23.41 4.13
N MET A 144 -2.64 23.66 3.70
CA MET A 144 -3.58 22.61 3.31
C MET A 144 -3.48 22.34 1.81
N PHE A 145 -3.35 21.07 1.42
CA PHE A 145 -3.35 20.61 0.04
C PHE A 145 -4.63 19.81 -0.20
N GLU A 146 -5.50 20.36 -1.05
CA GLU A 146 -6.81 19.78 -1.29
C GLU A 146 -6.76 18.61 -2.28
N PHE A 147 -7.70 17.69 -2.14
CA PHE A 147 -8.07 16.70 -3.14
C PHE A 147 -9.60 16.56 -3.14
N TRP A 148 -10.17 15.62 -3.91
CA TRP A 148 -11.61 15.62 -4.18
C TRP A 148 -12.34 14.36 -3.72
N ASP A 149 -13.66 14.47 -3.65
CA ASP A 149 -14.57 13.39 -3.28
C ASP A 149 -14.50 12.20 -4.23
N TRP A 150 -14.32 12.45 -5.53
CA TRP A 150 -14.13 11.43 -6.56
C TRP A 150 -12.77 10.71 -6.50
N VAL A 151 -11.82 11.19 -5.68
CA VAL A 151 -10.58 10.46 -5.40
C VAL A 151 -10.85 9.48 -4.25
N GLY A 152 -10.96 8.19 -4.59
CA GLY A 152 -11.07 7.11 -3.62
C GLY A 152 -9.76 6.90 -2.86
N GLY A 153 -9.82 6.53 -1.58
CA GLY A 153 -8.62 6.44 -0.73
C GLY A 153 -7.54 5.52 -1.31
N ARG A 154 -7.92 4.31 -1.76
CA ARG A 154 -7.00 3.33 -2.36
C ARG A 154 -6.50 3.68 -3.78
N TYR A 155 -6.98 4.80 -4.34
CA TYR A 155 -6.64 5.36 -5.66
C TYR A 155 -6.13 6.81 -5.53
N SER A 156 -5.48 7.16 -4.41
CA SER A 156 -5.26 8.58 -4.05
C SER A 156 -3.82 9.05 -4.07
N TYR A 157 -2.82 8.17 -4.08
CA TYR A 157 -1.45 8.61 -3.79
C TYR A 157 -0.80 9.41 -4.92
N ASP A 158 -1.35 9.37 -6.12
CA ASP A 158 -1.03 10.23 -7.27
C ASP A 158 -1.67 11.64 -7.16
N SER A 159 -2.53 11.86 -6.17
CA SER A 159 -3.09 13.17 -5.79
C SER A 159 -2.26 13.90 -4.72
N ALA A 160 -2.86 14.86 -4.01
CA ALA A 160 -2.26 15.55 -2.87
C ALA A 160 -1.72 14.59 -1.79
N ILE A 161 -2.34 13.42 -1.62
CA ILE A 161 -1.89 12.35 -0.70
C ILE A 161 -0.42 11.95 -0.95
N GLY A 162 0.08 12.09 -2.17
CA GLY A 162 1.47 11.84 -2.55
C GLY A 162 2.49 12.91 -2.14
N LEU A 163 2.11 13.94 -1.35
CA LEU A 163 3.02 15.03 -1.02
C LEU A 163 4.33 14.54 -0.35
N SER A 164 4.24 13.58 0.56
CA SER A 164 5.42 12.98 1.21
C SER A 164 6.38 12.35 0.18
N LEU A 165 5.83 11.66 -0.83
CA LEU A 165 6.60 11.12 -1.95
C LEU A 165 7.22 12.23 -2.80
N MET A 166 6.46 13.27 -3.16
CA MET A 166 6.97 14.39 -3.95
C MET A 166 8.13 15.11 -3.24
N ILE A 167 8.07 15.26 -1.92
CA ILE A 167 9.19 15.78 -1.13
C ILE A 167 10.39 14.81 -1.20
N ALA A 168 10.16 13.50 -1.17
CA ALA A 168 11.22 12.50 -1.22
C ALA A 168 11.96 12.47 -2.57
N ILE A 169 11.24 12.35 -3.69
CA ILE A 169 11.84 12.16 -5.03
C ILE A 169 11.98 13.44 -5.85
N GLY A 170 11.36 14.53 -5.40
CA GLY A 170 11.31 15.83 -6.08
C GLY A 170 10.15 15.94 -7.09
N PRO A 171 9.75 17.18 -7.45
CA PRO A 171 8.59 17.40 -8.33
C PRO A 171 8.72 16.76 -9.71
N ASP A 172 9.91 16.81 -10.33
CA ASP A 172 10.11 16.28 -11.68
C ASP A 172 9.93 14.76 -11.76
N ARG A 173 10.43 14.04 -10.75
CA ARG A 173 10.26 12.58 -10.67
C ARG A 173 8.83 12.20 -10.28
N PHE A 174 8.14 13.04 -9.50
CA PHE A 174 6.71 12.86 -9.26
C PHE A 174 5.90 13.05 -10.55
N ARG A 175 6.21 14.06 -11.37
CA ARG A 175 5.58 14.24 -12.69
C ARG A 175 5.88 13.07 -13.64
N GLU A 176 7.12 12.59 -13.67
CA GLU A 176 7.48 11.38 -14.43
C GLU A 176 6.64 10.16 -14.01
N MET A 177 6.35 10.01 -12.72
CA MET A 177 5.45 8.96 -12.23
C MET A 177 4.02 9.15 -12.77
N LEU A 178 3.47 10.37 -12.68
CA LEU A 178 2.14 10.69 -13.21
C LEU A 178 2.06 10.45 -14.73
N ASP A 179 3.11 10.76 -15.48
CA ASP A 179 3.18 10.45 -16.92
C ASP A 179 3.11 8.93 -17.16
N GLY A 180 3.67 8.14 -16.25
CA GLY A 180 3.55 6.69 -16.24
C GLY A 180 2.11 6.20 -16.03
N PHE A 181 1.39 6.78 -15.07
CA PHE A 181 -0.06 6.52 -14.90
C PHE A 181 -0.82 6.85 -16.19
N HIS A 182 -0.64 8.07 -16.69
CA HIS A 182 -1.34 8.55 -17.88
C HIS A 182 -1.08 7.69 -19.12
N THR A 183 0.14 7.16 -19.26
CA THR A 183 0.48 6.23 -20.35
C THR A 183 -0.40 4.99 -20.34
N VAL A 184 -0.65 4.40 -19.17
CA VAL A 184 -1.50 3.21 -19.06
C VAL A 184 -2.99 3.57 -19.12
N ASP A 185 -3.39 4.74 -18.61
CA ASP A 185 -4.75 5.25 -18.76
C ASP A 185 -5.14 5.37 -20.23
N GLU A 186 -4.27 5.98 -21.05
CA GLU A 186 -4.48 6.14 -22.48
C GLU A 186 -4.44 4.80 -23.21
N HIS A 187 -3.55 3.89 -22.82
CA HIS A 187 -3.54 2.51 -23.34
C HIS A 187 -4.86 1.80 -23.03
N PHE A 188 -5.33 1.84 -21.78
CA PHE A 188 -6.58 1.22 -21.36
C PHE A 188 -7.79 1.79 -22.13
N ARG A 189 -7.80 3.11 -22.35
CA ARG A 189 -8.88 3.82 -23.04
C ARG A 189 -8.93 3.55 -24.55
N THR A 190 -7.79 3.28 -25.20
CA THR A 190 -7.68 3.32 -26.66
C THR A 190 -7.22 2.02 -27.33
N ALA A 191 -6.54 1.13 -26.61
CA ALA A 191 -6.06 -0.13 -27.19
C ALA A 191 -7.23 -1.06 -27.54
N PRO A 192 -7.15 -1.82 -28.66
CA PRO A 192 -8.14 -2.85 -28.96
C PRO A 192 -8.13 -3.93 -27.87
N ALA A 193 -9.28 -4.56 -27.63
CA ALA A 193 -9.50 -5.42 -26.48
C ALA A 193 -8.46 -6.56 -26.36
N GLU A 194 -8.09 -7.18 -27.47
CA GLU A 194 -7.10 -8.26 -27.57
C GLU A 194 -5.65 -7.83 -27.28
N ALA A 195 -5.36 -6.52 -27.25
CA ALA A 195 -4.06 -5.95 -26.91
C ALA A 195 -4.10 -5.06 -25.66
N ASN A 196 -5.25 -4.97 -25.00
CA ASN A 196 -5.46 -4.12 -23.83
C ASN A 196 -5.01 -4.88 -22.57
N ALA A 197 -3.84 -4.50 -22.03
CA ALA A 197 -3.18 -5.25 -20.98
C ALA A 197 -4.00 -5.29 -19.67
N PRO A 198 -4.52 -4.17 -19.12
CA PRO A 198 -5.39 -4.24 -17.94
C PRO A 198 -6.65 -5.08 -18.16
N LEU A 199 -7.26 -5.01 -19.35
CA LEU A 199 -8.42 -5.84 -19.70
C LEU A 199 -8.08 -7.33 -19.69
N LEU A 200 -7.00 -7.73 -20.35
CA LEU A 200 -6.56 -9.13 -20.37
C LEU A 200 -6.21 -9.64 -18.96
N LEU A 201 -5.52 -8.84 -18.14
CA LEU A 201 -5.22 -9.20 -16.75
C LEU A 201 -6.51 -9.36 -15.92
N GLY A 202 -7.48 -8.47 -16.09
CA GLY A 202 -8.77 -8.56 -15.40
C GLY A 202 -9.56 -9.80 -15.81
N LEU A 203 -9.60 -10.10 -17.11
CA LEU A 203 -10.24 -11.30 -17.66
C LEU A 203 -9.57 -12.60 -17.18
N LEU A 204 -8.24 -12.64 -17.07
CA LEU A 204 -7.53 -13.79 -16.49
C LEU A 204 -7.91 -13.99 -15.02
N GLY A 205 -8.04 -12.91 -14.24
CA GLY A 205 -8.50 -12.99 -12.86
C GLY A 205 -9.92 -13.56 -12.74
N ILE A 206 -10.85 -13.11 -13.59
CA ILE A 206 -12.22 -13.67 -13.65
C ILE A 206 -12.19 -15.13 -14.11
N TRP A 207 -11.39 -15.45 -15.13
CA TRP A 207 -11.29 -16.80 -15.66
C TRP A 207 -10.88 -17.80 -14.57
N TYR A 208 -9.81 -17.51 -13.83
CA TYR A 208 -9.36 -18.41 -12.78
C TYR A 208 -10.25 -18.36 -11.53
N GLY A 209 -10.79 -17.20 -11.16
CA GLY A 209 -11.73 -17.08 -10.04
C GLY A 209 -13.03 -17.85 -10.28
N ASP A 210 -13.72 -17.52 -11.37
CA ASP A 210 -15.12 -17.95 -11.59
C ASP A 210 -15.22 -19.33 -12.25
N PHE A 211 -14.20 -19.77 -13.00
CA PHE A 211 -14.24 -21.04 -13.74
C PHE A 211 -13.29 -22.11 -13.18
N PHE A 212 -12.30 -21.72 -12.36
CA PHE A 212 -11.35 -22.65 -11.73
C PHE A 212 -11.38 -22.62 -10.20
N ASP A 213 -12.27 -21.83 -9.58
CA ASP A 213 -12.38 -21.68 -8.11
C ASP A 213 -11.06 -21.26 -7.44
N ALA A 214 -10.24 -20.47 -8.16
CA ALA A 214 -9.01 -19.92 -7.63
C ALA A 214 -9.31 -18.70 -6.74
N GLN A 215 -9.65 -18.95 -5.47
CA GLN A 215 -10.01 -17.91 -4.50
C GLN A 215 -8.85 -17.02 -4.05
N SER A 216 -7.63 -17.28 -4.54
CA SER A 216 -6.41 -16.64 -4.09
C SER A 216 -5.52 -16.25 -5.27
N HIS A 217 -4.92 -15.06 -5.19
CA HIS A 217 -4.05 -14.51 -6.22
C HIS A 217 -2.73 -14.03 -5.61
N ALA A 218 -1.62 -14.57 -6.08
CA ALA A 218 -0.30 -14.18 -5.60
C ALA A 218 0.30 -13.07 -6.46
N VAL A 219 0.88 -12.04 -5.83
CA VAL A 219 1.69 -11.02 -6.53
C VAL A 219 3.12 -11.07 -5.99
N LEU A 220 4.05 -11.43 -6.87
CA LEU A 220 5.40 -11.89 -6.54
C LEU A 220 6.43 -11.01 -7.25
N PRO A 221 6.73 -9.81 -6.73
CA PRO A 221 7.71 -8.92 -7.34
C PRO A 221 9.14 -9.39 -7.07
N TYR A 222 9.95 -9.57 -8.11
CA TYR A 222 11.38 -9.87 -8.03
C TYR A 222 12.16 -8.55 -7.97
N SER A 223 11.88 -7.79 -6.93
CA SER A 223 12.57 -6.55 -6.56
C SER A 223 12.37 -6.29 -5.08
N HIS A 224 13.47 -6.06 -4.35
CA HIS A 224 13.40 -5.72 -2.92
C HIS A 224 12.67 -4.40 -2.66
N TYR A 225 12.83 -3.41 -3.54
CA TYR A 225 12.16 -2.11 -3.41
C TYR A 225 10.63 -2.22 -3.52
N LEU A 226 10.10 -3.29 -4.12
CA LEU A 226 8.65 -3.57 -4.15
C LEU A 226 8.15 -4.35 -2.92
N SER A 227 8.86 -4.33 -1.79
CA SER A 227 8.49 -5.04 -0.56
C SER A 227 7.12 -4.66 0.01
N LYS A 228 6.66 -3.44 -0.24
CA LYS A 228 5.33 -2.95 0.17
C LYS A 228 4.28 -2.98 -0.94
N PHE A 229 4.65 -3.37 -2.16
CA PHE A 229 3.76 -3.32 -3.32
C PHE A 229 2.53 -4.22 -3.15
N THR A 230 2.74 -5.44 -2.69
CA THR A 230 1.64 -6.39 -2.48
C THR A 230 0.68 -5.94 -1.38
N ALA A 231 1.18 -5.28 -0.31
CA ALA A 231 0.33 -4.72 0.74
C ALA A 231 -0.54 -3.55 0.23
N TYR A 232 -0.01 -2.73 -0.68
CA TYR A 232 -0.80 -1.73 -1.39
C TYR A 232 -1.88 -2.38 -2.26
N LEU A 233 -1.52 -3.42 -3.05
CA LEU A 233 -2.48 -4.12 -3.91
C LEU A 233 -3.57 -4.88 -3.13
N GLN A 234 -3.27 -5.35 -1.92
CA GLN A 234 -4.27 -5.94 -1.02
C GLN A 234 -5.42 -4.97 -0.77
N GLN A 235 -5.13 -3.73 -0.42
CA GLN A 235 -6.19 -2.74 -0.27
C GLN A 235 -6.85 -2.44 -1.61
N LEU A 236 -6.06 -2.21 -2.67
CA LEU A 236 -6.58 -1.82 -3.97
C LEU A 236 -7.61 -2.84 -4.50
N ASP A 237 -7.27 -4.13 -4.50
CA ASP A 237 -8.13 -5.19 -5.06
C ASP A 237 -9.23 -5.59 -4.06
N MET A 238 -8.85 -5.97 -2.82
CA MET A 238 -9.78 -6.59 -1.88
C MET A 238 -10.83 -5.59 -1.35
N GLU A 239 -10.45 -4.33 -1.09
CA GLU A 239 -11.41 -3.32 -0.64
C GLU A 239 -12.29 -2.81 -1.80
N SER A 240 -11.80 -2.87 -3.04
CA SER A 240 -12.60 -2.55 -4.22
C SER A 240 -13.62 -3.64 -4.54
N ASN A 241 -13.15 -4.88 -4.68
CA ASN A 241 -13.90 -5.95 -5.33
C ASN A 241 -14.40 -7.04 -4.37
N GLY A 242 -14.06 -7.00 -3.08
CA GLY A 242 -14.60 -7.88 -2.05
C GLY A 242 -16.05 -7.54 -1.70
N LYS A 243 -16.97 -7.71 -2.66
CA LYS A 243 -18.38 -7.26 -2.58
C LYS A 243 -19.34 -8.43 -2.74
N SER A 244 -20.49 -8.32 -2.08
CA SER A 244 -21.56 -9.33 -2.10
C SER A 244 -22.86 -8.84 -2.75
N VAL A 245 -22.88 -7.62 -3.27
CA VAL A 245 -24.06 -6.95 -3.82
C VAL A 245 -23.69 -6.29 -5.15
N GLN A 246 -24.56 -6.46 -6.14
CA GLN A 246 -24.47 -5.82 -7.45
C GLN A 246 -24.85 -4.34 -7.37
N ARG A 247 -24.56 -3.57 -8.43
CA ARG A 247 -24.87 -2.13 -8.50
C ARG A 247 -26.36 -1.80 -8.42
N ASP A 248 -27.24 -2.73 -8.73
CA ASP A 248 -28.70 -2.59 -8.61
C ASP A 248 -29.26 -3.01 -7.24
N GLY A 249 -28.39 -3.38 -6.30
CA GLY A 249 -28.76 -3.79 -4.94
C GLY A 249 -29.11 -5.28 -4.79
N ARG A 250 -29.08 -6.09 -5.85
CA ARG A 250 -29.28 -7.54 -5.74
C ARG A 250 -28.01 -8.24 -5.23
N PRO A 251 -28.12 -9.34 -4.48
CA PRO A 251 -26.97 -10.16 -4.15
C PRO A 251 -26.23 -10.66 -5.40
N VAL A 252 -24.91 -10.86 -5.30
CA VAL A 252 -24.14 -11.59 -6.33
C VAL A 252 -24.39 -13.09 -6.19
N GLU A 253 -24.37 -13.83 -7.30
CA GLU A 253 -24.51 -15.29 -7.35
C GLU A 253 -23.19 -16.00 -7.75
N TRP A 254 -22.10 -15.23 -7.84
CA TRP A 254 -20.74 -15.65 -8.22
C TRP A 254 -19.72 -15.20 -7.17
N GLN A 255 -18.49 -15.69 -7.27
CA GLN A 255 -17.36 -15.19 -6.48
C GLN A 255 -16.90 -13.83 -7.03
N THR A 256 -16.45 -12.94 -6.15
CA THR A 256 -15.93 -11.61 -6.53
C THR A 256 -14.42 -11.52 -6.23
N GLY A 257 -13.93 -10.42 -5.67
CA GLY A 257 -12.49 -10.17 -5.49
C GLY A 257 -11.75 -11.31 -4.77
N PRO A 258 -10.54 -11.71 -5.23
CA PRO A 258 -9.77 -12.79 -4.62
C PRO A 258 -9.04 -12.33 -3.35
N VAL A 259 -8.52 -13.29 -2.57
CA VAL A 259 -7.52 -12.99 -1.53
C VAL A 259 -6.17 -12.72 -2.18
N VAL A 260 -5.73 -11.46 -2.15
CA VAL A 260 -4.43 -11.03 -2.69
C VAL A 260 -3.34 -11.14 -1.63
N TRP A 261 -2.18 -11.70 -1.99
CA TRP A 261 -1.06 -11.85 -1.06
C TRP A 261 0.26 -12.06 -1.80
N GLY A 262 1.37 -12.03 -1.06
CA GLY A 262 2.70 -12.27 -1.60
C GLY A 262 3.78 -11.45 -0.91
N THR A 263 5.01 -11.79 -1.22
CA THR A 263 6.24 -11.12 -0.77
C THR A 263 7.24 -11.12 -1.92
N PRO A 264 8.27 -10.25 -1.89
CA PRO A 264 9.25 -10.23 -2.95
C PRO A 264 9.95 -11.59 -3.17
N GLY A 265 10.24 -11.89 -4.43
CA GLY A 265 11.19 -12.92 -4.81
C GLY A 265 12.62 -12.48 -4.44
N THR A 266 13.51 -13.37 -4.01
CA THR A 266 13.32 -14.84 -3.85
C THR A 266 12.79 -15.24 -2.48
N ASN A 267 12.55 -14.31 -1.55
CA ASN A 267 12.12 -14.62 -0.17
C ASN A 267 10.87 -15.51 -0.13
N GLY A 268 9.87 -15.23 -0.98
CA GLY A 268 8.67 -16.06 -1.10
C GLY A 268 8.95 -17.53 -1.46
N GLN A 269 10.01 -17.79 -2.24
CA GLN A 269 10.43 -19.14 -2.62
C GLN A 269 10.80 -19.99 -1.40
N HIS A 270 11.37 -19.34 -0.38
CA HIS A 270 11.80 -19.98 0.85
C HIS A 270 10.76 -19.89 1.98
N ALA A 271 9.52 -19.53 1.66
CA ALA A 271 8.43 -19.41 2.63
C ALA A 271 7.23 -20.28 2.25
N TYR A 272 6.66 -20.07 1.07
CA TYR A 272 5.35 -20.63 0.71
C TYR A 272 5.25 -21.17 -0.71
N TYR A 273 6.31 -21.07 -1.54
CA TYR A 273 6.28 -21.65 -2.89
C TYR A 273 6.10 -23.17 -2.87
N GLN A 274 6.46 -23.86 -1.78
CA GLN A 274 6.09 -25.26 -1.55
C GLN A 274 4.58 -25.49 -1.73
N LEU A 275 3.74 -24.59 -1.18
CA LEU A 275 2.30 -24.67 -1.31
C LEU A 275 1.84 -24.33 -2.73
N ILE A 276 2.47 -23.35 -3.38
CA ILE A 276 2.11 -22.97 -4.76
C ILE A 276 2.43 -24.11 -5.74
N HIS A 277 3.54 -24.82 -5.55
CA HIS A 277 4.00 -25.90 -6.44
C HIS A 277 3.35 -27.26 -6.21
N GLN A 278 3.11 -27.65 -4.96
CA GLN A 278 2.67 -29.01 -4.62
C GLN A 278 1.48 -29.03 -3.64
N GLY A 279 0.96 -27.87 -3.26
CA GLY A 279 -0.25 -27.78 -2.47
C GLY A 279 -1.49 -28.17 -3.25
N THR A 280 -2.60 -28.31 -2.55
CA THR A 280 -3.90 -28.71 -3.12
C THR A 280 -4.73 -27.51 -3.60
N LYS A 281 -4.15 -26.31 -3.63
CA LYS A 281 -4.81 -25.06 -4.00
C LYS A 281 -4.27 -24.59 -5.35
N LEU A 282 -5.16 -24.21 -6.25
CA LEU A 282 -4.78 -23.48 -7.46
C LEU A 282 -4.61 -22.01 -7.12
N ILE A 283 -3.40 -21.48 -7.33
CA ILE A 283 -3.05 -20.10 -7.01
C ILE A 283 -2.40 -19.47 -8.26
N PRO A 284 -3.16 -18.72 -9.06
CA PRO A 284 -2.61 -17.84 -10.07
C PRO A 284 -1.62 -16.85 -9.46
N ALA A 285 -0.54 -16.59 -10.18
CA ALA A 285 0.53 -15.73 -9.70
C ALA A 285 1.02 -14.73 -10.75
N ASP A 286 1.08 -13.46 -10.37
CA ASP A 286 1.73 -12.41 -11.17
C ASP A 286 3.19 -12.27 -10.73
N PHE A 287 4.11 -12.51 -11.67
CA PHE A 287 5.54 -12.32 -11.50
C PHE A 287 5.93 -10.97 -12.10
N ILE A 288 6.49 -10.07 -11.29
CA ILE A 288 6.92 -8.73 -11.73
C ILE A 288 8.45 -8.65 -11.65
N GLY A 289 9.12 -8.33 -12.75
CA GLY A 289 10.58 -8.28 -12.82
C GLY A 289 11.12 -7.07 -13.58
N PHE A 290 12.41 -6.79 -13.40
CA PHE A 290 13.10 -5.69 -14.08
C PHE A 290 14.37 -6.20 -14.75
N ALA A 291 14.64 -5.77 -15.99
CA ALA A 291 15.82 -6.21 -16.72
C ALA A 291 17.13 -5.64 -16.14
N ARG A 292 17.10 -4.41 -15.61
CA ARG A 292 18.25 -3.75 -14.99
C ARG A 292 18.06 -3.58 -13.48
N PRO A 293 19.12 -3.77 -12.69
CA PRO A 293 19.13 -3.38 -11.28
C PRO A 293 19.14 -1.85 -11.17
N VAL A 294 18.83 -1.35 -9.96
CA VAL A 294 18.94 0.09 -9.67
C VAL A 294 20.36 0.61 -9.90
N ALA A 295 20.45 1.83 -10.43
CA ALA A 295 21.72 2.41 -10.88
C ALA A 295 22.76 2.64 -9.77
N GLU A 296 22.31 2.93 -8.53
CA GLU A 296 23.17 3.27 -7.39
C GLU A 296 24.00 2.10 -6.83
N LEU A 297 23.70 0.86 -7.22
CA LEU A 297 24.43 -0.31 -6.73
C LEU A 297 25.86 -0.36 -7.28
N SER A 298 26.80 -0.82 -6.45
CA SER A 298 28.15 -1.16 -6.89
C SER A 298 28.11 -2.34 -7.88
N ASP A 299 29.12 -2.46 -8.75
CA ASP A 299 29.18 -3.52 -9.76
C ASP A 299 29.12 -4.93 -9.13
N ARG A 300 29.73 -5.10 -7.96
CA ARG A 300 29.66 -6.35 -7.18
C ARG A 300 28.23 -6.73 -6.80
N LEU A 301 27.40 -5.74 -6.45
CA LEU A 301 26.00 -5.97 -6.11
C LEU A 301 25.12 -6.11 -7.35
N LYS A 302 25.40 -5.35 -8.42
CA LYS A 302 24.69 -5.47 -9.71
C LYS A 302 24.80 -6.88 -10.29
N ALA A 303 25.93 -7.56 -10.12
CA ALA A 303 26.11 -8.96 -10.55
C ALA A 303 25.13 -9.95 -9.90
N GLN A 304 24.52 -9.61 -8.75
CA GLN A 304 23.48 -10.44 -8.12
C GLN A 304 22.15 -10.38 -8.86
N HIS A 305 21.93 -9.38 -9.72
CA HIS A 305 20.67 -9.18 -10.44
C HIS A 305 20.35 -10.33 -11.38
N ASP A 306 21.34 -10.83 -12.11
CA ASP A 306 21.12 -11.97 -13.02
C ASP A 306 20.78 -13.26 -12.25
N LEU A 307 21.28 -13.41 -11.01
CA LEU A 307 20.90 -14.54 -10.14
C LEU A 307 19.45 -14.41 -9.65
N LEU A 308 19.00 -13.18 -9.34
CA LEU A 308 17.59 -12.90 -9.01
C LEU A 308 16.69 -13.19 -10.22
N MET A 309 17.08 -12.74 -11.41
CA MET A 309 16.29 -12.93 -12.62
C MET A 309 16.32 -14.38 -13.14
N ALA A 310 17.41 -15.13 -12.92
CA ALA A 310 17.42 -16.57 -13.18
C ALA A 310 16.31 -17.30 -12.41
N ASN A 311 16.10 -16.91 -11.15
CA ASN A 311 15.02 -17.42 -10.32
C ASN A 311 13.62 -16.98 -10.83
N PHE A 312 13.48 -15.73 -11.27
CA PHE A 312 12.24 -15.21 -11.87
C PHE A 312 11.78 -16.06 -13.06
N PHE A 313 12.69 -16.34 -14.00
CA PHE A 313 12.39 -17.15 -15.18
C PHE A 313 12.20 -18.64 -14.84
N ALA A 314 13.05 -19.20 -13.97
CA ALA A 314 12.98 -20.60 -13.60
C ALA A 314 11.66 -20.96 -12.89
N GLN A 315 11.15 -20.07 -12.02
CA GLN A 315 9.93 -20.35 -11.26
C GLN A 315 8.68 -20.35 -12.13
N THR A 316 8.56 -19.42 -13.08
CA THR A 316 7.42 -19.40 -14.03
C THR A 316 7.44 -20.63 -14.93
N GLN A 317 8.63 -21.06 -15.38
CA GLN A 317 8.80 -22.32 -16.11
C GLN A 317 8.42 -23.54 -15.26
N ALA A 318 8.91 -23.62 -14.03
CA ALA A 318 8.64 -24.75 -13.14
C ALA A 318 7.15 -24.89 -12.81
N LEU A 319 6.46 -23.77 -12.56
CA LEU A 319 5.01 -23.75 -12.32
C LEU A 319 4.22 -24.20 -13.55
N ALA A 320 4.65 -23.81 -14.75
CA ALA A 320 3.99 -24.20 -15.99
C ALA A 320 4.17 -25.70 -16.32
N PHE A 321 5.40 -26.21 -16.23
CA PHE A 321 5.73 -27.54 -16.79
C PHE A 321 5.92 -28.64 -15.76
N GLY A 322 6.18 -28.30 -14.49
CA GLY A 322 6.42 -29.29 -13.45
C GLY A 322 7.65 -30.16 -13.72
N LYS A 323 7.62 -31.38 -13.19
CA LYS A 323 8.63 -32.43 -13.33
C LYS A 323 7.95 -33.78 -13.10
N THR A 324 7.95 -34.62 -14.11
CA THR A 324 7.30 -35.93 -14.12
C THR A 324 8.01 -36.96 -13.25
N ALA A 325 7.29 -38.02 -12.86
CA ALA A 325 7.87 -39.11 -12.08
C ALA A 325 9.06 -39.80 -12.79
N ASP A 326 9.02 -39.90 -14.12
CA ASP A 326 10.11 -40.52 -14.90
C ASP A 326 11.36 -39.65 -14.93
N GLU A 327 11.20 -38.32 -15.02
CA GLU A 327 12.32 -37.38 -14.87
C GLU A 327 12.92 -37.47 -13.47
N VAL A 328 12.10 -37.58 -12.42
CA VAL A 328 12.57 -37.79 -11.04
C VAL A 328 13.32 -39.11 -10.89
N ARG A 329 12.83 -40.20 -11.50
CA ARG A 329 13.55 -41.49 -11.50
C ARG A 329 14.90 -41.40 -12.22
N ALA A 330 14.95 -40.67 -13.33
CA ALA A 330 16.18 -40.48 -14.09
C ALA A 330 17.27 -39.71 -13.30
N GLU A 331 16.88 -38.95 -12.28
CA GLU A 331 17.80 -38.29 -11.34
C GLU A 331 18.41 -39.25 -10.30
N GLY A 332 18.03 -40.53 -10.30
CA GLY A 332 18.55 -41.55 -9.37
C GLY A 332 17.98 -41.43 -7.95
N VAL A 333 16.79 -40.84 -7.81
CA VAL A 333 16.09 -40.73 -6.53
C VAL A 333 15.52 -42.11 -6.12
N PRO A 334 15.52 -42.47 -4.82
CA PRO A 334 14.84 -43.67 -4.33
C PRO A 334 13.36 -43.72 -4.72
N GLU A 335 12.86 -44.89 -5.13
CA GLU A 335 11.50 -45.04 -5.68
C GLU A 335 10.42 -44.56 -4.71
N GLU A 336 10.60 -44.75 -3.40
CA GLU A 336 9.66 -44.31 -2.37
C GLU A 336 9.52 -42.77 -2.26
N GLN A 337 10.45 -42.01 -2.85
CA GLN A 337 10.44 -40.55 -2.85
C GLN A 337 9.98 -39.96 -4.18
N VAL A 338 9.82 -40.77 -5.23
CA VAL A 338 9.49 -40.30 -6.59
C VAL A 338 8.19 -39.51 -6.60
N THR A 339 7.16 -40.00 -5.92
CA THR A 339 5.85 -39.35 -5.85
C THR A 339 5.93 -38.00 -5.12
N ALA A 340 6.67 -37.92 -4.02
CA ALA A 340 6.84 -36.69 -3.24
C ALA A 340 7.70 -35.63 -3.95
N ARG A 341 8.56 -36.04 -4.88
CA ARG A 341 9.42 -35.14 -5.68
C ARG A 341 8.89 -34.85 -7.08
N THR A 342 7.72 -35.40 -7.43
CA THR A 342 7.01 -35.08 -8.68
C THR A 342 6.33 -33.72 -8.55
N PHE A 343 6.40 -32.91 -9.59
CA PHE A 343 5.74 -31.61 -9.69
C PHE A 343 4.72 -31.69 -10.83
N GLN A 344 3.44 -31.44 -10.51
CA GLN A 344 2.37 -31.59 -11.48
C GLN A 344 2.45 -30.58 -12.63
N GLY A 345 2.97 -29.37 -12.37
CA GLY A 345 2.92 -28.27 -13.33
C GLY A 345 1.50 -27.79 -13.56
N ASN A 346 1.28 -27.08 -14.67
CA ASN A 346 0.00 -26.48 -15.03
C ASN A 346 -0.54 -25.47 -13.99
N HIS A 347 0.36 -24.76 -13.30
CA HIS A 347 0.03 -23.67 -12.40
C HIS A 347 0.13 -22.33 -13.17
N PRO A 348 -0.94 -21.52 -13.22
CA PRO A 348 -0.99 -20.36 -14.09
C PRO A 348 -0.17 -19.19 -13.55
N THR A 349 0.60 -18.55 -14.44
CA THR A 349 1.38 -17.36 -14.10
C THR A 349 1.27 -16.29 -15.18
N THR A 350 1.27 -15.03 -14.75
CA THR A 350 1.46 -13.86 -15.62
C THR A 350 2.86 -13.32 -15.39
N THR A 351 3.60 -13.02 -16.46
CA THR A 351 4.93 -12.39 -16.36
C THR A 351 4.86 -10.95 -16.83
N ILE A 352 5.18 -10.01 -15.95
CA ILE A 352 5.30 -8.58 -16.23
C ILE A 352 6.78 -8.21 -16.11
N LEU A 353 7.39 -7.79 -17.22
CA LEU A 353 8.81 -7.46 -17.29
C LEU A 353 8.99 -6.04 -17.82
N ALA A 354 9.66 -5.19 -17.06
CA ALA A 354 10.02 -3.83 -17.48
C ALA A 354 11.54 -3.66 -17.57
N PRO A 355 12.06 -2.65 -18.30
CA PRO A 355 13.49 -2.42 -18.37
C PRO A 355 14.14 -2.11 -17.01
N GLU A 356 13.47 -1.31 -16.18
CA GLU A 356 14.00 -0.80 -14.90
C GLU A 356 12.86 -0.23 -14.06
N LEU A 357 12.97 -0.25 -12.73
CA LEU A 357 12.01 0.40 -11.84
C LEU A 357 12.30 1.90 -11.75
N THR A 358 11.71 2.67 -12.66
CA THR A 358 11.72 4.14 -12.65
C THR A 358 10.41 4.69 -12.06
N PRO A 359 10.32 6.00 -11.73
CA PRO A 359 9.06 6.63 -11.35
C PRO A 359 7.94 6.37 -12.37
N SER A 360 8.23 6.54 -13.67
CA SER A 360 7.25 6.24 -14.73
C SER A 360 6.82 4.78 -14.71
N VAL A 361 7.75 3.84 -14.59
CA VAL A 361 7.41 2.40 -14.58
C VAL A 361 6.59 2.03 -13.33
N LEU A 362 6.86 2.63 -12.17
CA LEU A 362 6.00 2.44 -11.01
C LEU A 362 4.57 2.95 -11.28
N GLY A 363 4.43 4.14 -11.88
CA GLY A 363 3.13 4.69 -12.25
C GLY A 363 2.38 3.78 -13.23
N GLN A 364 3.07 3.25 -14.24
CA GLN A 364 2.50 2.28 -15.18
C GLN A 364 2.06 1.00 -14.48
N LEU A 365 2.86 0.46 -13.57
CA LEU A 365 2.52 -0.75 -12.82
C LEU A 365 1.29 -0.54 -11.93
N VAL A 366 1.17 0.59 -11.25
CA VAL A 366 0.00 0.87 -10.43
C VAL A 366 -1.24 1.04 -11.29
N ALA A 367 -1.21 1.90 -12.31
CA ALA A 367 -2.35 2.11 -13.21
C ALA A 367 -2.80 0.80 -13.90
N LEU A 368 -1.85 -0.10 -14.22
CA LEU A 368 -2.17 -1.44 -14.73
C LEU A 368 -3.07 -2.22 -13.76
N TYR A 369 -2.76 -2.20 -12.46
CA TYR A 369 -3.58 -2.87 -11.44
C TYR A 369 -4.86 -2.13 -11.11
N GLU A 370 -4.87 -0.78 -11.10
CA GLU A 370 -6.10 0.00 -10.91
C GLU A 370 -7.13 -0.32 -12.00
N HIS A 371 -6.70 -0.35 -13.26
CA HIS A 371 -7.58 -0.69 -14.38
C HIS A 371 -7.94 -2.20 -14.42
N LYS A 372 -7.03 -3.09 -14.01
CA LYS A 372 -7.36 -4.53 -13.81
C LYS A 372 -8.53 -4.69 -12.83
N VAL A 373 -8.44 -4.03 -11.68
CA VAL A 373 -9.46 -4.08 -10.61
C VAL A 373 -10.78 -3.49 -11.11
N PHE A 374 -10.73 -2.38 -11.85
CA PHE A 374 -11.91 -1.80 -12.50
C PHE A 374 -12.58 -2.76 -13.49
N VAL A 375 -11.81 -3.41 -14.37
CA VAL A 375 -12.33 -4.39 -15.34
C VAL A 375 -13.07 -5.52 -14.64
N GLN A 376 -12.47 -6.08 -13.57
CA GLN A 376 -13.08 -7.14 -12.80
C GLN A 376 -14.41 -6.72 -12.18
N GLY A 377 -14.43 -5.58 -11.48
CA GLY A 377 -15.65 -5.06 -10.86
C GLY A 377 -16.75 -4.71 -11.87
N ALA A 378 -16.37 -4.18 -13.04
CA ALA A 378 -17.31 -3.88 -14.11
C ALA A 378 -17.98 -5.15 -14.67
N ILE A 379 -17.22 -6.23 -14.87
CA ILE A 379 -17.76 -7.51 -15.36
C ILE A 379 -18.65 -8.17 -14.31
N TRP A 380 -18.23 -8.16 -13.04
CA TRP A 380 -19.04 -8.66 -11.92
C TRP A 380 -20.23 -7.76 -11.58
N ASN A 381 -20.41 -6.62 -12.26
CA ASN A 381 -21.48 -5.66 -11.99
C ASN A 381 -21.56 -5.23 -10.52
N ILE A 382 -20.40 -4.97 -9.89
CA ILE A 382 -20.29 -4.47 -8.51
C ILE A 382 -19.76 -3.03 -8.49
N ASP A 383 -19.88 -2.35 -7.34
CA ASP A 383 -19.27 -1.04 -7.15
C ASP A 383 -17.83 -1.19 -6.58
N SER A 384 -16.81 -0.96 -7.40
CA SER A 384 -15.39 -1.03 -6.99
C SER A 384 -14.94 0.17 -6.15
N PHE A 385 -15.78 1.18 -5.94
CA PHE A 385 -15.38 2.48 -5.41
C PHE A 385 -15.98 2.80 -4.03
N ASP A 386 -16.94 2.00 -3.55
CA ASP A 386 -17.43 2.06 -2.17
C ASP A 386 -16.65 1.15 -1.20
N GLN A 387 -16.97 1.22 0.10
CA GLN A 387 -16.40 0.35 1.13
C GLN A 387 -17.30 0.20 2.36
N TRP A 388 -18.61 0.00 2.19
CA TRP A 388 -19.56 -0.03 3.33
C TRP A 388 -19.25 -1.07 4.41
N GLY A 389 -18.54 -2.14 4.05
CA GLY A 389 -18.16 -3.22 4.97
C GLY A 389 -17.31 -2.79 6.16
N VAL A 390 -16.63 -1.62 6.10
CA VAL A 390 -15.76 -1.16 7.20
C VAL A 390 -16.52 -0.42 8.32
N GLU A 391 -17.77 -0.03 8.10
CA GLU A 391 -18.49 0.85 9.03
C GLU A 391 -18.97 0.14 10.30
N LEU A 392 -19.37 -1.14 10.19
CA LEU A 392 -19.86 -1.91 11.35
C LEU A 392 -18.79 -2.02 12.45
N GLY A 393 -17.55 -2.34 12.06
CA GLY A 393 -16.43 -2.44 12.99
C GLY A 393 -16.18 -1.12 13.73
N LYS A 394 -16.23 0.02 13.02
CA LYS A 394 -16.06 1.36 13.62
C LYS A 394 -17.16 1.69 14.64
N VAL A 395 -18.42 1.34 14.34
CA VAL A 395 -19.55 1.57 15.27
C VAL A 395 -19.41 0.70 16.52
N LEU A 396 -19.05 -0.58 16.36
CA LEU A 396 -18.86 -1.49 17.48
C LEU A 396 -17.66 -1.09 18.36
N ALA A 397 -16.54 -0.68 17.76
CA ALA A 397 -15.37 -0.20 18.49
C ALA A 397 -15.71 1.01 19.37
N LYS A 398 -16.38 2.03 18.82
CA LYS A 398 -16.83 3.21 19.58
C LYS A 398 -17.77 2.86 20.75
N ARG A 399 -18.56 1.80 20.61
CA ARG A 399 -19.46 1.33 21.66
C ARG A 399 -18.72 0.61 22.78
N VAL A 400 -17.65 -0.13 22.46
CA VAL A 400 -16.85 -0.89 23.44
C VAL A 400 -15.82 0.01 24.14
N GLU A 401 -15.31 1.04 23.47
CA GLU A 401 -14.25 1.92 23.97
C GLU A 401 -14.49 2.44 25.41
N PRO A 402 -15.65 3.01 25.79
CA PRO A 402 -15.89 3.48 27.16
C PRO A 402 -15.79 2.38 28.23
N ALA A 403 -16.09 1.13 27.90
CA ALA A 403 -15.91 0.02 28.83
C ALA A 403 -14.43 -0.23 29.16
N LEU A 404 -13.53 0.05 28.22
CA LEU A 404 -12.09 -0.20 28.34
C LEU A 404 -11.33 1.01 28.90
N THR A 405 -11.80 2.23 28.61
CA THR A 405 -11.14 3.48 29.00
C THR A 405 -11.67 4.07 30.30
N GLU A 406 -12.99 4.02 30.50
CA GLU A 406 -13.69 4.64 31.63
C GLU A 406 -14.26 3.60 32.61
N GLY A 407 -14.23 2.31 32.24
CA GLY A 407 -14.82 1.24 33.01
C GLY A 407 -16.35 1.24 32.99
N ALA A 408 -16.96 1.93 32.02
CA ALA A 408 -18.41 2.06 31.89
C ALA A 408 -19.08 0.71 31.57
N ASP A 409 -20.30 0.51 32.08
CA ASP A 409 -21.14 -0.61 31.69
C ASP A 409 -21.73 -0.38 30.29
N VAL A 410 -21.47 -1.30 29.37
CA VAL A 410 -21.99 -1.23 27.99
C VAL A 410 -23.10 -2.28 27.82
N PRO A 411 -24.38 -1.89 27.83
CA PRO A 411 -25.48 -2.83 27.73
C PRO A 411 -25.49 -3.48 26.35
N GLY A 412 -25.84 -4.77 26.27
CA GLY A 412 -26.04 -5.50 25.01
C GLY A 412 -24.78 -5.96 24.30
N LEU A 413 -23.67 -6.12 25.03
CA LEU A 413 -22.55 -6.96 24.58
C LEU A 413 -22.96 -8.43 24.65
N ASP A 414 -22.52 -9.23 23.68
CA ASP A 414 -22.69 -10.68 23.76
C ASP A 414 -21.83 -11.28 24.88
N PRO A 415 -22.15 -12.50 25.37
CA PRO A 415 -21.43 -13.11 26.49
C PRO A 415 -19.92 -13.26 26.27
N SER A 416 -19.47 -13.50 25.03
CA SER A 416 -18.04 -13.64 24.75
C SER A 416 -17.33 -12.30 24.85
N THR A 417 -17.87 -11.26 24.22
CA THR A 417 -17.28 -9.92 24.27
C THR A 417 -17.28 -9.38 25.69
N ALA A 418 -18.36 -9.56 26.44
CA ALA A 418 -18.44 -9.15 27.84
C ALA A 418 -17.37 -9.82 28.72
N ALA A 419 -17.17 -11.14 28.56
CA ALA A 419 -16.14 -11.88 29.30
C ALA A 419 -14.72 -11.42 28.94
N LEU A 420 -14.45 -11.13 27.66
CA LEU A 420 -13.15 -10.61 27.21
C LEU A 420 -12.88 -9.20 27.73
N VAL A 421 -13.88 -8.31 27.73
CA VAL A 421 -13.77 -6.96 28.31
C VAL A 421 -13.45 -7.04 29.80
N ALA A 422 -14.14 -7.90 30.55
CA ALA A 422 -13.87 -8.11 31.97
C ALA A 422 -12.44 -8.63 32.18
N ALA A 423 -12.03 -9.69 31.46
CA ALA A 423 -10.68 -10.24 31.57
C ALA A 423 -9.59 -9.22 31.20
N TYR A 424 -9.81 -8.40 30.16
CA TYR A 424 -8.89 -7.32 29.79
C TYR A 424 -8.74 -6.28 30.91
N ARG A 425 -9.86 -5.85 31.51
CA ARG A 425 -9.83 -4.90 32.62
C ARG A 425 -9.11 -5.47 33.84
N ASP A 426 -9.41 -6.72 34.20
CA ASP A 426 -8.73 -7.41 35.30
C ASP A 426 -7.22 -7.44 35.08
N LEU A 427 -6.76 -7.84 33.89
CA LEU A 427 -5.34 -7.86 33.53
C LEU A 427 -4.68 -6.48 33.57
N LYS A 428 -5.42 -5.41 33.23
CA LYS A 428 -4.93 -4.03 33.24
C LYS A 428 -4.86 -3.45 34.65
N GLU A 429 -5.73 -3.88 35.55
CA GLU A 429 -5.78 -3.42 36.95
C GLU A 429 -4.79 -4.15 37.87
N VAL A 430 -4.21 -5.29 37.44
CA VAL A 430 -3.11 -5.94 38.18
C VAL A 430 -1.90 -4.98 38.26
N LYS A 431 -1.76 -4.33 39.41
CA LYS A 431 -0.58 -3.56 39.82
C LYS A 431 0.44 -4.44 40.53
#